data_AF-A0A7Z2KQ73-F1
#
_entry.id   AF-A0A7Z2KQ73-F1
#
_cell.length_a   1.000
_cell.length_b   1.000
_cell.length_c   1.000
_cell.angle_alpha   90.00
_cell.angle_beta   90.00
_cell.angle_gamma   90.00
#
_symmetry.space_group_name_H-M   'P 1'
#
loop_
_entity.id
_entity.type
_entity.pdbx_description
1 polymer ?
#
loop_
_entity_poly.entity_id
_entity_poly.type
_entity_poly.pdbx_seq_one_letter_code
_entity_poly.pdbx_strand_id
1 'polypeptide(L)'
;MENEKTASVQITYTTGHRNLPYATDIETGHHPMIWLSKEPERINEIPELKGEPELEKLIRAINGPGQDFETFRCAHTTTKTEAGITRSMYVAVIFRNRQWAETPDPYLVLSRSIVIALAHSNEFPDNALPFEVRLRRHWLKEESVWAYTADIHLYIQAPDEAQMREELARQTAFLQKILVQP
;
A
#
# COMPACT_ATOMS: atom_id res chain seq x y z
N MET A 1 5.02 -14.18 34.10
CA MET A 1 4.08 -13.28 33.40
C MET A 1 4.45 -13.35 31.93
N GLU A 2 3.57 -13.86 31.08
CA GLU A 2 3.73 -13.66 29.64
C GLU A 2 3.60 -12.15 29.40
N ASN A 3 4.58 -11.53 28.73
CA ASN A 3 4.45 -10.15 28.30
C ASN A 3 3.31 -10.10 27.27
N GLU A 4 2.22 -9.42 27.62
CA GLU A 4 1.11 -9.15 26.70
C GLU A 4 1.63 -8.25 25.57
N LYS A 5 1.62 -8.75 24.35
CA LYS A 5 2.03 -7.98 23.17
C LYS A 5 0.81 -7.30 22.56
N THR A 6 0.92 -6.00 22.34
CA THR A 6 -0.09 -5.17 21.68
C THR A 6 0.31 -4.91 20.23
N ALA A 7 -0.65 -5.06 19.32
CA ALA A 7 -0.51 -4.68 17.92
C ALA A 7 -1.68 -3.78 17.50
N SER A 8 -1.36 -2.73 16.76
CA SER A 8 -2.31 -1.70 16.36
C SER A 8 -2.13 -1.35 14.89
N VAL A 9 -3.23 -1.01 14.23
CA VAL A 9 -3.22 -0.27 12.95
C VAL A 9 -4.18 0.91 13.08
N GLN A 10 -3.86 2.01 12.42
CA GLN A 10 -4.81 3.11 12.29
C GLN A 10 -5.68 2.87 11.06
N ILE A 11 -7.00 2.97 11.20
CA ILE A 11 -7.94 2.90 10.08
C ILE A 11 -8.61 4.26 9.94
N THR A 12 -8.50 4.87 8.77
CA THR A 12 -9.10 6.18 8.46
C THR A 12 -10.06 6.01 7.29
N TYR A 13 -11.33 6.41 7.45
CA TYR A 13 -12.28 6.46 6.33
C TYR A 13 -12.39 7.89 5.79
N THR A 14 -12.05 8.09 4.51
CA THR A 14 -12.06 9.40 3.87
C THR A 14 -13.30 9.57 3.01
N THR A 15 -14.09 10.62 3.28
CA THR A 15 -15.34 10.90 2.55
C THR A 15 -15.14 11.71 1.26
N GLY A 16 -13.95 12.26 1.03
CA GLY A 16 -13.61 13.01 -0.18
C GLY A 16 -13.23 12.13 -1.37
N HIS A 17 -13.49 12.61 -2.59
CA HIS A 17 -13.08 11.96 -3.83
C HIS A 17 -11.74 12.51 -4.34
N ARG A 18 -10.91 11.65 -4.94
CA ARG A 18 -9.70 12.06 -5.67
C ARG A 18 -9.68 11.40 -7.06
N ASN A 19 -9.20 12.13 -8.07
CA ASN A 19 -8.88 11.59 -9.38
C ASN A 19 -7.69 10.59 -9.26
N LEU A 20 -7.66 9.59 -10.14
CA LEU A 20 -6.68 8.48 -10.25
C LEU A 20 -6.21 8.38 -11.73
N PRO A 21 -5.00 7.86 -12.09
CA PRO A 21 -3.73 7.68 -11.33
C PRO A 21 -2.39 7.85 -12.11
N TYR A 22 -1.24 7.81 -11.41
CA TYR A 22 0.18 7.76 -11.87
C TYR A 22 0.66 8.90 -12.80
N ALA A 23 1.56 9.75 -12.32
CA ALA A 23 1.93 10.99 -13.01
C ALA A 23 3.24 10.83 -13.79
N THR A 24 3.19 10.68 -15.12
CA THR A 24 4.34 11.00 -15.99
C THR A 24 4.40 12.48 -16.37
N ASP A 25 3.28 13.20 -16.30
CA ASP A 25 3.18 14.61 -16.66
C ASP A 25 2.25 15.37 -15.71
N ILE A 26 2.79 16.38 -15.02
CA ILE A 26 2.10 17.13 -13.96
C ILE A 26 1.07 18.12 -14.56
N GLU A 27 1.13 18.40 -15.86
CA GLU A 27 0.44 19.56 -16.44
C GLU A 27 -1.04 19.34 -16.84
N THR A 28 -1.52 18.11 -17.07
CA THR A 28 -2.83 17.89 -17.73
C THR A 28 -3.96 17.36 -16.84
N GLY A 29 -3.70 17.07 -15.57
CA GLY A 29 -4.75 16.79 -14.56
C GLY A 29 -5.63 15.55 -14.81
N HIS A 30 -5.36 14.79 -15.87
CA HIS A 30 -6.04 13.56 -16.25
C HIS A 30 -4.99 12.52 -16.64
N HIS A 31 -4.96 11.42 -15.90
CA HIS A 31 -3.96 10.38 -16.09
C HIS A 31 -4.65 9.05 -16.43
N PRO A 32 -4.15 8.31 -17.44
CA PRO A 32 -4.72 7.02 -17.80
C PRO A 32 -4.45 6.00 -16.69
N MET A 33 -5.44 5.17 -16.41
CA MET A 33 -5.32 4.15 -15.37
C MET A 33 -4.46 3.00 -15.86
N ILE A 34 -3.35 2.74 -15.17
CA ILE A 34 -2.48 1.59 -15.49
C ILE A 34 -2.91 0.43 -14.60
N TRP A 35 -3.61 -0.54 -15.20
CA TRP A 35 -3.92 -1.80 -14.55
C TRP A 35 -2.79 -2.79 -14.78
N LEU A 36 -1.84 -2.85 -13.84
CA LEU A 36 -0.68 -3.75 -13.93
C LEU A 36 -1.07 -5.24 -13.93
N SER A 37 -2.28 -5.58 -13.48
CA SER A 37 -2.88 -6.90 -13.62
C SER A 37 -3.13 -7.31 -15.09
N LYS A 38 -3.27 -6.33 -15.99
CA LYS A 38 -3.53 -6.49 -17.43
C LYS A 38 -2.30 -6.16 -18.26
N GLU A 39 -1.53 -5.16 -17.85
CA GLU A 39 -0.36 -4.62 -18.55
C GLU A 39 0.88 -4.59 -17.61
N PRO A 40 1.40 -5.74 -17.16
CA PRO A 40 2.43 -5.81 -16.12
C PRO A 40 3.76 -5.15 -16.51
N GLU A 41 4.08 -5.09 -17.80
CA GLU A 41 5.27 -4.44 -18.36
C GLU A 41 5.28 -2.92 -18.16
N ARG A 42 4.09 -2.30 -18.04
CA ARG A 42 3.93 -0.85 -17.87
C ARG A 42 4.32 -0.35 -16.49
N ILE A 43 4.67 -1.24 -15.56
CA ILE A 43 5.23 -0.85 -14.26
C ILE A 43 6.51 -0.01 -14.39
N ASN A 44 7.27 -0.21 -15.47
CA ASN A 44 8.48 0.57 -15.75
C ASN A 44 8.17 2.04 -16.15
N GLU A 45 6.90 2.34 -16.47
CA GLU A 45 6.43 3.70 -16.76
C GLU A 45 6.14 4.50 -15.48
N ILE A 46 6.05 3.85 -14.31
CA ILE A 46 5.65 4.47 -13.05
C ILE A 46 6.85 5.19 -12.41
N PRO A 47 6.88 6.53 -12.37
CA PRO A 47 8.03 7.26 -11.85
C PRO A 47 8.23 7.08 -10.35
N GLU A 48 7.17 6.84 -9.58
CA GLU A 48 7.23 6.56 -8.15
C GLU A 48 7.92 5.23 -7.80
N LEU A 49 8.35 4.44 -8.80
CA LEU A 49 9.11 3.20 -8.58
C LEU A 49 10.59 3.32 -8.91
N LYS A 50 11.03 4.46 -9.47
CA LYS A 50 12.43 4.68 -9.82
C LYS A 50 13.31 4.67 -8.56
N GLY A 51 14.19 3.69 -8.46
CA GLY A 51 15.09 3.53 -7.30
C GLY A 51 14.39 2.95 -6.07
N GLU A 52 13.26 2.27 -6.25
CA GLU A 52 12.45 1.69 -5.17
C GLU A 52 12.21 0.19 -5.37
N PRO A 53 13.27 -0.65 -5.33
CA PRO A 53 13.17 -2.07 -5.67
C PRO A 53 12.24 -2.85 -4.73
N GLU A 54 12.18 -2.50 -3.44
CA GLU A 54 11.29 -3.15 -2.48
C GLU A 54 9.81 -2.89 -2.80
N LEU A 55 9.50 -1.65 -3.19
CA LEU A 55 8.14 -1.24 -3.57
C LEU A 55 7.73 -1.85 -4.91
N GLU A 56 8.62 -1.82 -5.89
CA GLU A 56 8.40 -2.45 -7.19
C GLU A 56 8.11 -3.95 -7.02
N LYS A 57 8.90 -4.65 -6.19
CA LYS A 57 8.69 -6.08 -5.90
C LYS A 57 7.30 -6.34 -5.29
N LEU A 58 6.90 -5.55 -4.29
CA LEU A 58 5.59 -5.68 -3.67
C LEU A 58 4.46 -5.46 -4.69
N ILE A 59 4.55 -4.40 -5.49
CA ILE A 59 3.56 -4.07 -6.51
C ILE A 59 3.48 -5.17 -7.57
N ARG A 60 4.61 -5.69 -8.06
CA ARG A 60 4.61 -6.82 -8.99
C ARG A 60 3.92 -8.04 -8.41
N ALA A 61 4.17 -8.35 -7.12
CA ALA A 61 3.56 -9.49 -6.45
C ALA A 61 2.04 -9.32 -6.30
N ILE A 62 1.56 -8.16 -5.86
CA ILE A 62 0.13 -7.86 -5.75
C ILE A 62 -0.57 -7.97 -7.11
N ASN A 63 0.07 -7.47 -8.18
CA ASN A 63 -0.49 -7.49 -9.52
C ASN A 63 -0.27 -8.82 -10.26
N GLY A 64 0.29 -9.84 -9.61
CA GLY A 64 0.51 -11.16 -10.20
C GLY A 64 -0.77 -11.87 -10.67
N PRO A 65 -0.67 -12.93 -11.47
CA PRO A 65 -1.83 -13.73 -11.87
C PRO A 65 -2.51 -14.37 -10.65
N GLY A 66 -3.83 -14.48 -10.68
CA GLY A 66 -4.63 -15.16 -9.64
C GLY A 66 -4.81 -14.42 -8.32
N GLN A 67 -4.29 -13.19 -8.19
CA GLN A 67 -4.39 -12.42 -6.94
C GLN A 67 -5.74 -11.72 -6.78
N ASP A 68 -6.16 -11.49 -5.54
CA ASP A 68 -7.42 -10.79 -5.22
C ASP A 68 -7.36 -9.28 -5.46
N PHE A 69 -6.16 -8.71 -5.36
CA PHE A 69 -5.91 -7.28 -5.41
C PHE A 69 -5.19 -6.87 -6.68
N GLU A 70 -5.35 -5.62 -7.05
CA GLU A 70 -4.47 -4.91 -7.97
C GLU A 70 -4.12 -3.55 -7.40
N THR A 71 -3.00 -2.97 -7.85
CA THR A 71 -2.58 -1.64 -7.41
C THR A 71 -2.87 -0.62 -8.50
N PHE A 72 -3.34 0.55 -8.10
CA PHE A 72 -3.63 1.64 -9.04
C PHE A 72 -2.98 2.95 -8.62
N ARG A 73 -2.29 3.02 -7.47
CA ARG A 73 -1.51 4.19 -7.07
C ARG A 73 -0.44 3.79 -6.07
N CYS A 74 0.71 4.43 -6.13
CA CYS A 74 1.68 4.44 -5.04
C CYS A 74 2.36 5.80 -5.00
N ALA A 75 2.90 6.16 -3.85
CA ALA A 75 3.87 7.24 -3.77
C ALA A 75 4.76 7.05 -2.55
N HIS A 76 5.88 7.76 -2.56
CA HIS A 76 6.79 7.80 -1.44
C HIS A 76 7.42 9.18 -1.27
N THR A 77 7.90 9.45 -0.09
CA THR A 77 8.63 10.68 0.24
C THR A 77 9.67 10.34 1.29
N THR A 78 10.91 10.78 1.05
CA THR A 78 12.02 10.65 2.00
C THR A 78 12.44 12.04 2.45
N THR A 79 12.53 12.26 3.75
CA THR A 79 13.08 13.47 4.34
C THR A 79 14.34 13.10 5.13
N LYS A 80 15.47 13.71 4.79
CA LYS A 80 16.74 13.53 5.49
C LYS A 80 16.97 14.75 6.39
N THR A 81 17.22 14.51 7.67
CA THR A 81 17.50 15.54 8.70
C THR A 81 18.72 15.12 9.52
N GLU A 82 19.23 16.02 10.37
CA GLU A 82 20.31 15.68 11.32
C GLU A 82 19.90 14.57 12.30
N ALA A 83 18.60 14.44 12.60
CA ALA A 83 18.05 13.39 13.48
C ALA A 83 17.90 12.03 12.78
N GLY A 84 18.19 11.95 11.47
CA GLY A 84 18.06 10.74 10.66
C GLY A 84 17.11 10.90 9.47
N ILE A 85 16.65 9.77 8.95
CA ILE A 85 15.80 9.64 7.78
C ILE A 85 14.38 9.27 8.20
N THR A 86 13.43 10.07 7.71
CA THR A 86 12.02 9.72 7.73
C THR A 86 11.57 9.33 6.34
N ARG A 87 10.85 8.22 6.25
CA ARG A 87 10.28 7.71 5.00
C ARG A 87 8.79 7.45 5.21
N SER A 88 7.99 8.05 4.33
CA SER A 88 6.56 7.77 4.21
C SER A 88 6.30 7.21 2.83
N MET A 89 5.48 6.18 2.75
CA MET A 89 5.03 5.64 1.46
C MET A 89 3.62 5.11 1.58
N TYR A 90 2.97 4.89 0.44
CA TYR A 90 1.74 4.12 0.39
C TYR A 90 1.63 3.32 -0.89
N VAL A 91 0.91 2.19 -0.78
CA VAL A 91 0.40 1.41 -1.91
C VAL A 91 -1.10 1.40 -1.81
N ALA A 92 -1.78 1.84 -2.86
CA ALA A 92 -3.22 1.80 -2.95
C ALA A 92 -3.66 0.51 -3.64
N VAL A 93 -4.48 -0.27 -2.95
CA VAL A 93 -5.04 -1.53 -3.45
C VAL A 93 -6.53 -1.43 -3.68
N ILE A 94 -7.00 -2.17 -4.68
CA ILE A 94 -8.40 -2.37 -5.00
C ILE A 94 -8.64 -3.87 -5.26
N PHE A 95 -9.79 -4.40 -4.85
CA PHE A 95 -10.18 -5.75 -5.23
C PHE A 95 -10.42 -5.85 -6.74
N ARG A 96 -9.83 -6.87 -7.38
CA ARG A 96 -10.08 -7.20 -8.79
C ARG A 96 -11.55 -7.58 -9.02
N ASN A 97 -12.14 -8.30 -8.06
CA ASN A 97 -13.58 -8.52 -8.06
C ASN A 97 -14.31 -7.21 -7.70
N ARG A 98 -14.96 -6.60 -8.69
CA ARG A 98 -15.66 -5.32 -8.50
C ARG A 98 -16.86 -5.40 -7.55
N GLN A 99 -17.51 -6.55 -7.42
CA GLN A 99 -18.56 -6.73 -6.41
C GLN A 99 -18.00 -6.57 -5.00
N TRP A 100 -16.77 -7.03 -4.75
CA TRP A 100 -16.09 -6.81 -3.47
C TRP A 100 -15.60 -5.37 -3.35
N ALA A 101 -15.11 -4.78 -4.43
CA ALA A 101 -14.68 -3.38 -4.44
C ALA A 101 -15.84 -2.39 -4.19
N GLU A 102 -17.10 -2.73 -4.48
CA GLU A 102 -18.26 -1.86 -4.30
C GLU A 102 -18.65 -1.59 -2.84
N THR A 103 -18.13 -2.37 -1.89
CA THR A 103 -18.46 -2.26 -0.46
C THR A 103 -17.20 -2.07 0.40
N PRO A 104 -17.30 -1.41 1.57
CA PRO A 104 -16.15 -1.24 2.44
C PRO A 104 -15.79 -2.50 3.25
N ASP A 105 -16.73 -3.44 3.43
CA ASP A 105 -16.58 -4.59 4.33
C ASP A 105 -15.36 -5.48 3.98
N PRO A 106 -15.09 -5.81 2.71
CA PRO A 106 -13.88 -6.58 2.36
C PRO A 106 -12.58 -5.89 2.77
N TYR A 107 -12.55 -4.54 2.78
CA TYR A 107 -11.39 -3.78 3.23
C TYR A 107 -11.26 -3.71 4.75
N LEU A 108 -12.35 -3.84 5.50
CA LEU A 108 -12.31 -4.03 6.95
C LEU A 108 -11.76 -5.41 7.30
N VAL A 109 -12.10 -6.44 6.52
CA VAL A 109 -11.49 -7.78 6.63
C VAL A 109 -10.00 -7.73 6.35
N LEU A 110 -9.56 -7.03 5.29
CA LEU A 110 -8.15 -6.78 5.02
C LEU A 110 -7.45 -6.11 6.22
N SER A 111 -8.05 -5.05 6.77
CA SER A 111 -7.49 -4.32 7.91
C SER A 111 -7.35 -5.22 9.14
N ARG A 112 -8.35 -6.07 9.41
CA ARG A 112 -8.28 -7.11 10.45
C ARG A 112 -7.14 -8.09 10.21
N SER A 113 -6.96 -8.56 8.97
CA SER A 113 -5.87 -9.48 8.62
C SER A 113 -4.49 -8.88 8.89
N ILE A 114 -4.30 -7.58 8.62
CA ILE A 114 -3.06 -6.87 8.95
C ILE A 114 -2.82 -6.84 10.45
N VAL A 115 -3.83 -6.46 11.26
CA VAL A 115 -3.71 -6.41 12.73
C VAL A 115 -3.38 -7.78 13.31
N ILE A 116 -4.10 -8.82 12.88
CA ILE A 116 -3.88 -10.19 13.38
C ILE A 116 -2.48 -10.67 13.00
N ALA A 117 -2.06 -10.48 11.76
CA ALA A 117 -0.71 -10.84 11.33
C ALA A 117 0.35 -10.10 12.14
N LEU A 118 0.14 -8.82 12.47
CA LEU A 118 1.05 -8.04 13.32
C LEU A 118 1.12 -8.59 14.73
N ALA A 119 -0.03 -8.93 15.33
CA ALA A 119 -0.11 -9.47 16.68
C ALA A 119 0.72 -10.76 16.81
N HIS A 120 0.61 -11.66 15.82
CA HIS A 120 1.32 -12.95 15.82
C HIS A 120 2.74 -12.91 15.24
N SER A 121 3.20 -11.77 14.72
CA SER A 121 4.51 -11.65 14.08
C SER A 121 5.62 -11.33 15.10
N ASN A 122 6.79 -11.96 14.97
CA ASN A 122 7.99 -11.54 15.70
C ASN A 122 8.80 -10.48 14.93
N GLU A 123 8.30 -10.02 13.77
CA GLU A 123 9.00 -9.07 12.91
C GLU A 123 8.94 -7.64 13.46
N PHE A 124 7.98 -7.31 14.33
CA PHE A 124 7.77 -5.96 14.86
C PHE A 124 7.85 -5.93 16.39
N PRO A 125 8.39 -4.85 16.98
CA PRO A 125 8.41 -4.68 18.42
C PRO A 125 7.00 -4.56 19.00
N ASP A 126 6.90 -4.74 20.31
CA ASP A 126 5.65 -4.48 21.04
C ASP A 126 5.22 -3.01 20.88
N ASN A 127 3.91 -2.77 20.78
CA ASN A 127 3.30 -1.46 20.50
C ASN A 127 3.69 -0.83 19.15
N ALA A 128 4.21 -1.62 18.19
CA ALA A 128 4.48 -1.11 16.86
C ALA A 128 3.19 -0.65 16.17
N LEU A 129 3.26 0.51 15.49
CA LEU A 129 2.22 1.05 14.61
C LEU A 129 2.78 1.25 13.19
N PRO A 130 3.18 0.18 12.49
CA PRO A 130 3.89 0.30 11.21
C PRO A 130 2.97 0.70 10.06
N PHE A 131 1.66 0.51 10.19
CA PHE A 131 0.70 0.70 9.10
C PHE A 131 -0.48 1.59 9.48
N GLU A 132 -0.86 2.46 8.54
CA GLU A 132 -2.17 3.12 8.50
C GLU A 132 -2.92 2.68 7.24
N VAL A 133 -4.18 2.26 7.38
CA VAL A 133 -5.06 1.91 6.27
C VAL A 133 -6.06 3.04 6.06
N ARG A 134 -6.00 3.71 4.91
CA ARG A 134 -6.96 4.75 4.53
C ARG A 134 -7.95 4.23 3.51
N LEU A 135 -9.19 4.04 3.94
CA LEU A 135 -10.29 3.65 3.07
C LEU A 135 -10.83 4.87 2.35
N ARG A 136 -11.04 4.73 1.04
CA ARG A 136 -11.56 5.80 0.18
C ARG A 136 -12.56 5.24 -0.81
N ARG A 137 -13.39 6.11 -1.37
CA ARG A 137 -14.31 5.79 -2.46
C ARG A 137 -13.94 6.59 -3.72
N HIS A 138 -13.72 5.87 -4.81
CA HIS A 138 -13.29 6.40 -6.09
C HIS A 138 -14.28 6.05 -7.20
N TRP A 139 -14.41 6.94 -8.18
CA TRP A 139 -15.09 6.67 -9.44
C TRP A 139 -14.06 6.19 -10.45
N LEU A 140 -14.16 4.94 -10.88
CA LEU A 140 -13.32 4.36 -11.92
C LEU A 140 -13.89 4.77 -13.27
N LYS A 141 -13.35 5.84 -13.87
CA LYS A 141 -13.89 6.46 -15.09
C LYS A 141 -13.98 5.49 -16.27
N GLU A 142 -12.95 4.67 -16.49
CA GLU A 142 -12.89 3.72 -17.60
C GLU A 142 -13.89 2.57 -17.46
N GLU A 143 -14.27 2.23 -16.23
CA GLU A 143 -15.20 1.13 -15.93
C GLU A 143 -16.61 1.63 -15.61
N SER A 144 -16.79 2.93 -15.41
CA SER A 144 -18.04 3.56 -14.98
C SER A 144 -18.64 2.94 -13.72
N VAL A 145 -17.79 2.67 -12.72
CA VAL A 145 -18.21 2.11 -11.40
C VAL A 145 -17.63 2.89 -10.23
N TRP A 146 -18.36 2.88 -9.11
CA TRP A 146 -17.83 3.33 -7.82
C TRP A 146 -17.15 2.17 -7.12
N ALA A 147 -15.91 2.36 -6.69
CA ALA A 147 -15.15 1.37 -5.94
C ALA A 147 -14.53 1.98 -4.68
N TYR A 148 -14.55 1.21 -3.61
CA TYR A 148 -13.69 1.41 -2.46
C TYR A 148 -12.28 0.97 -2.77
N THR A 149 -11.33 1.59 -2.10
CA THR A 149 -9.90 1.28 -2.16
C THR A 149 -9.29 1.44 -0.77
N ALA A 150 -8.12 0.84 -0.57
CA ALA A 150 -7.33 1.02 0.64
C ALA A 150 -5.94 1.54 0.28
N ASP A 151 -5.59 2.75 0.74
CA ASP A 151 -4.20 3.18 0.78
C ASP A 151 -3.55 2.60 2.04
N ILE A 152 -2.62 1.67 1.86
CA ILE A 152 -1.83 1.11 2.96
C ILE A 152 -0.57 1.95 3.06
N HIS A 153 -0.52 2.79 4.09
CA HIS A 153 0.61 3.66 4.40
C HIS A 153 1.63 2.93 5.27
N LEU A 154 2.90 3.15 4.96
CA LEU A 154 4.04 2.70 5.75
C LEU A 154 4.82 3.95 6.21
N TYR A 155 5.21 3.95 7.48
CA TYR A 155 6.01 5.02 8.06
C TYR A 155 7.26 4.45 8.72
N ILE A 156 8.41 5.00 8.36
CA ILE A 156 9.73 4.52 8.78
C ILE A 156 10.54 5.71 9.28
N GLN A 157 11.13 5.54 10.45
CA GLN A 157 12.17 6.42 10.98
C GLN A 157 13.41 5.56 11.22
N ALA A 158 14.54 5.98 10.65
CA ALA A 158 15.80 5.26 10.75
C ALA A 158 16.97 6.24 10.80
N PRO A 159 18.09 5.89 11.45
CA PRO A 159 19.24 6.78 11.58
C PRO A 159 19.97 7.01 10.25
N ASP A 160 19.93 6.03 9.34
CA ASP A 160 20.62 6.08 8.05
C ASP A 160 19.80 5.39 6.93
N GLU A 161 20.33 5.46 5.71
CA GLU A 161 19.66 4.92 4.52
C GLU A 161 19.64 3.39 4.49
N ALA A 162 20.66 2.73 5.02
CA ALA A 162 20.73 1.27 5.02
C ALA A 162 19.65 0.68 5.94
N GLN A 163 19.50 1.23 7.15
CA GLN A 163 18.47 0.82 8.09
C GLN A 163 17.06 1.19 7.60
N MET A 164 16.89 2.33 6.94
CA MET A 164 15.62 2.69 6.30
C MET A 164 15.24 1.65 5.22
N ARG A 165 16.19 1.21 4.40
CA ARG A 165 15.97 0.19 3.36
C ARG A 165 15.67 -1.18 3.96
N GLU A 166 16.36 -1.57 5.02
CA GLU A 166 16.10 -2.83 5.74
C GLU A 166 14.66 -2.84 6.30
N GLU A 167 14.25 -1.75 6.96
CA GLU A 167 12.90 -1.61 7.49
C GLU A 167 11.85 -1.64 6.38
N LEU A 168 12.13 -0.97 5.26
CA LEU A 168 11.28 -0.96 4.08
C LEU A 168 11.10 -2.38 3.53
N ALA A 169 12.19 -3.12 3.37
CA ALA A 169 12.17 -4.51 2.91
C ALA A 169 11.36 -5.41 3.86
N ARG A 170 11.53 -5.24 5.17
CA ARG A 170 10.75 -5.97 6.19
C ARG A 170 9.25 -5.69 6.06
N GLN A 171 8.85 -4.42 6.07
CA GLN A 171 7.44 -4.05 6.03
C GLN A 171 6.76 -4.43 4.71
N THR A 172 7.45 -4.26 3.57
CA THR A 172 6.92 -4.67 2.25
C THR A 172 6.80 -6.19 2.14
N ALA A 173 7.77 -6.97 2.64
CA ALA A 173 7.68 -8.43 2.69
C ALA A 173 6.53 -8.90 3.59
N PHE A 174 6.33 -8.25 4.73
CA PHE A 174 5.21 -8.53 5.63
C PHE A 174 3.86 -8.29 4.93
N LEU A 175 3.68 -7.14 4.28
CA LEU A 175 2.46 -6.84 3.52
C LEU A 175 2.23 -7.83 2.37
N GLN A 176 3.31 -8.24 1.69
CA GLN A 176 3.20 -9.23 0.62
C GLN A 176 2.57 -10.54 1.12
N LYS A 177 2.92 -11.03 2.32
CA LYS A 177 2.33 -12.26 2.90
C LYS A 177 0.82 -12.16 3.14
N ILE A 178 0.29 -10.95 3.27
CA ILE A 178 -1.13 -10.69 3.55
C ILE A 178 -1.91 -10.43 2.26
N LEU A 179 -1.29 -9.70 1.33
CA LEU A 179 -1.94 -9.22 0.10
C LEU A 179 -1.81 -10.18 -1.07
N VAL A 180 -0.97 -11.21 -0.96
CA VAL A 180 -0.68 -12.14 -2.05
C VAL A 180 -1.09 -13.55 -1.62
N GLN A 181 -1.94 -14.18 -2.40
CA GLN A 181 -2.28 -15.60 -2.25
C GLN A 181 -1.06 -16.47 -2.56
N PRO A 182 -0.82 -17.52 -1.77
CA PRO A 182 0.31 -18.44 -1.96
C PRO A 182 0.24 -19.23 -3.26
#